data_AF-R2QU93-F1
#
_entry.id   AF-R2QU93-F1
#
_cell.length_a   1.000
_cell.length_b   1.000
_cell.length_c   1.000
_cell.angle_alpha   90.00
_cell.angle_beta   90.00
_cell.angle_gamma   90.00
#
_symmetry.space_group_name_H-M   'P 1'
#
loop_
_entity.id
_entity.type
_entity.pdbx_description
1 polymer ?
#
loop_
_entity_poly.entity_id
_entity_poly.type
_entity_poly.pdbx_seq_one_letter_code
_entity_poly.pdbx_strand_id
1 'polypeptide(L)'
;MTPNADISFSQDTTITPPINPTDTTSPVTPNPNDPHQPGTVGPLSLDYVSNFHFGTKVIQTTDATYYAQLDQVENSLSTLINVPNYA
;
A
#
# COMPACT_ATOMS: atom_id res chain seq x y z
N MET A 1 32.91 42.24 -0.33
CA MET A 1 32.53 41.06 -1.14
C MET A 1 31.48 40.31 -0.36
N THR A 2 30.27 40.17 -0.90
CA THR A 2 29.21 39.33 -0.35
C THR A 2 29.35 37.92 -0.92
N PRO A 3 29.30 36.85 -0.12
CA PRO A 3 29.27 35.50 -0.67
C PRO A 3 27.94 35.28 -1.39
N ASN A 4 28.01 34.77 -2.63
CA ASN A 4 26.83 34.25 -3.30
C ASN A 4 26.53 32.88 -2.69
N ALA A 5 25.29 32.65 -2.28
CA ALA A 5 24.81 31.37 -1.80
C ALA A 5 23.66 30.94 -2.71
N ASP A 6 23.77 29.72 -3.24
CA ASP A 6 22.77 29.13 -4.12
C ASP A 6 22.20 27.87 -3.45
N ILE A 7 20.92 27.59 -3.71
CA ILE A 7 20.22 26.37 -3.29
C ILE A 7 19.53 25.75 -4.50
N SER A 8 19.61 24.42 -4.61
CA SER A 8 18.98 23.62 -5.65
C SER A 8 18.06 22.59 -5.00
N PHE A 9 16.92 22.33 -5.63
CA PHE A 9 15.98 21.30 -5.20
C PHE A 9 15.84 20.23 -6.29
N SER A 10 15.73 18.97 -5.89
CA SER A 10 15.38 17.85 -6.74
C SER A 10 14.08 17.22 -6.26
N GLN A 11 13.31 16.63 -7.17
CA GLN A 11 12.16 15.83 -6.79
C GLN A 11 12.61 14.56 -6.09
N ASP A 12 11.94 14.21 -5.00
CA ASP A 12 12.08 12.91 -4.37
C ASP A 12 11.32 11.86 -5.21
N THR A 13 12.05 10.81 -5.60
CA THR A 13 11.54 9.68 -6.38
C THR A 13 11.60 8.37 -5.60
N THR A 14 11.86 8.42 -4.30
CA THR A 14 11.85 7.25 -3.43
C THR A 14 10.43 6.70 -3.32
N ILE A 15 10.32 5.37 -3.25
CA ILE A 15 9.07 4.66 -2.97
C ILE A 15 9.19 4.10 -1.56
N THR A 16 8.22 4.42 -0.70
CA THR A 16 8.17 3.85 0.65
C THR A 16 7.42 2.51 0.58
N PRO A 17 7.98 1.40 1.08
CA PRO A 17 7.24 0.15 1.17
C PRO A 17 6.03 0.28 2.11
N PRO A 18 4.93 -0.43 1.86
CA PRO A 18 3.84 -0.51 2.83
C PRO A 18 4.32 -1.14 4.15
N ILE A 19 3.64 -0.78 5.24
CA ILE A 19 3.95 -1.27 6.59
C ILE A 19 2.75 -1.98 7.19
N ASN A 20 2.95 -3.09 7.90
CA ASN A 20 1.84 -3.86 8.44
C ASN A 20 0.92 -2.96 9.31
N PRO A 21 -0.39 -2.83 9.00
CA PRO A 21 -1.29 -1.95 9.73
C PRO A 21 -1.49 -2.35 11.20
N THR A 22 -1.18 -3.60 11.54
CA THR A 22 -1.25 -4.14 12.90
C THR A 22 0.08 -4.11 13.64
N ASP A 23 1.19 -3.86 12.91
CA ASP A 23 2.54 -3.69 13.45
C ASP A 23 3.32 -2.68 12.60
N THR A 24 3.28 -1.42 13.03
CA THR A 24 3.92 -0.28 12.35
C THR A 24 5.45 -0.30 12.41
N THR A 25 6.07 -1.38 12.88
CA THR A 25 7.52 -1.59 12.80
C THR A 25 7.94 -2.61 11.75
N SER A 26 6.94 -3.32 11.17
CA SER A 26 7.16 -4.43 10.25
C SER A 26 6.80 -4.03 8.81
N PRO A 27 7.78 -3.70 7.95
CA PRO A 27 7.52 -3.45 6.54
C PRO A 27 7.06 -4.74 5.84
N VAL A 28 6.23 -4.56 4.81
CA VAL A 28 5.68 -5.64 3.99
C VAL A 28 5.80 -5.29 2.51
N THR A 29 5.67 -6.29 1.65
CA THR A 29 5.60 -6.12 0.19
C THR A 29 4.28 -6.66 -0.34
N PRO A 30 3.75 -6.10 -1.44
CA PRO A 30 2.53 -6.62 -2.06
C PRO A 30 2.69 -8.08 -2.48
N ASN A 31 1.61 -8.88 -2.39
CA ASN A 31 1.65 -10.28 -2.83
C ASN A 31 1.96 -10.37 -4.34
N PRO A 32 3.02 -11.06 -4.76
CA PRO A 32 3.40 -11.14 -6.17
C PRO A 32 2.37 -11.85 -7.05
N ASN A 33 1.47 -12.65 -6.46
CA ASN A 33 0.39 -13.33 -7.17
C ASN A 33 -0.91 -12.51 -7.26
N ASP A 34 -0.95 -11.33 -6.63
CA ASP A 34 -2.04 -10.37 -6.70
C ASP A 34 -1.48 -9.02 -7.16
N PRO A 35 -1.37 -8.76 -8.47
CA PRO A 35 -0.67 -7.59 -8.97
C PRO A 35 -1.31 -6.27 -8.48
N HIS A 36 -0.50 -5.41 -7.85
CA HIS A 36 -0.89 -4.06 -7.44
C HIS A 36 -0.29 -2.99 -8.35
N GLN A 37 -0.94 -1.82 -8.37
CA GLN A 37 -0.36 -0.66 -9.04
C GLN A 37 0.87 -0.18 -8.25
N PRO A 38 1.97 0.18 -8.94
CA PRO A 38 3.12 0.78 -8.28
C PRO A 38 2.71 2.10 -7.64
N GLY A 39 3.36 2.45 -6.53
CA GLY A 39 3.16 3.75 -5.88
C GLY A 39 3.48 4.93 -6.81
N THR A 40 2.87 6.08 -6.52
CA THR A 40 3.13 7.31 -7.28
C THR A 40 4.33 8.06 -6.72
N VAL A 41 5.13 8.69 -7.59
CA VAL A 41 6.29 9.50 -7.17
C VAL A 41 5.89 10.95 -6.88
N GLY A 42 6.67 11.63 -6.04
CA GLY A 42 6.55 13.07 -5.78
C GLY A 42 5.94 13.44 -4.43
N PRO A 43 5.74 14.76 -4.16
CA PRO A 43 5.37 15.27 -2.83
C PRO A 43 3.97 14.86 -2.35
N LEU A 44 3.16 14.27 -3.23
CA LEU A 44 1.88 13.62 -2.92
C LEU A 44 1.94 12.20 -3.49
N SER A 45 2.80 11.36 -2.91
CA SER A 45 2.92 9.95 -3.25
C SER A 45 1.82 9.13 -2.56
N LEU A 46 1.25 8.19 -3.29
CA LEU A 46 0.54 7.04 -2.74
C LEU A 46 1.53 5.89 -2.73
N ASP A 47 1.91 5.42 -1.55
CA ASP A 47 2.89 4.34 -1.41
C ASP A 47 2.28 2.97 -1.73
N TYR A 48 1.02 2.76 -1.31
CA TYR A 48 0.31 1.49 -1.50
C TYR A 48 -1.20 1.66 -1.36
N VAL A 49 -1.96 0.86 -2.12
CA VAL A 49 -3.43 0.70 -1.97
C VAL A 49 -3.76 -0.78 -2.13
N SER A 50 -4.59 -1.30 -1.22
CA SER A 50 -5.02 -2.69 -1.26
C SER A 50 -5.92 -3.00 -2.47
N ASN A 51 -5.78 -4.21 -3.00
CA ASN A 51 -6.75 -4.77 -3.92
C ASN A 51 -7.90 -5.35 -3.08
N PHE A 52 -9.05 -4.67 -3.09
CA PHE A 52 -10.20 -5.12 -2.31
C PHE A 52 -10.89 -6.32 -2.96
N HIS A 53 -10.65 -7.52 -2.41
CA HIS A 53 -11.32 -8.74 -2.85
C HIS A 53 -12.57 -9.02 -2.03
N PHE A 54 -13.74 -8.92 -2.63
CA PHE A 54 -15.01 -9.30 -1.97
C PHE A 54 -15.35 -10.79 -2.16
N GLY A 55 -14.73 -11.45 -3.13
CA GLY A 55 -15.03 -12.82 -3.53
C GLY A 55 -16.43 -12.98 -4.13
N THR A 56 -16.88 -14.22 -4.24
CA THR A 56 -18.21 -14.54 -4.79
C THR A 56 -19.28 -14.44 -3.70
N LYS A 57 -20.39 -13.77 -3.99
CA LYS A 57 -21.54 -13.62 -3.09
C LYS A 57 -22.84 -13.98 -3.81
N VAL A 58 -23.81 -14.48 -3.04
CA VAL A 58 -25.17 -14.71 -3.53
C VAL A 58 -25.94 -13.38 -3.48
N ILE A 59 -26.59 -13.02 -4.58
CA ILE A 59 -27.46 -11.85 -4.69
C ILE A 59 -28.60 -11.97 -3.66
N GLN A 60 -28.77 -10.93 -2.85
CA GLN A 60 -29.88 -10.83 -1.89
C GLN A 60 -31.01 -9.98 -2.47
N THR A 61 -32.25 -10.27 -2.08
CA THR A 61 -33.43 -9.46 -2.45
C THR A 61 -33.70 -8.31 -1.49
N THR A 62 -32.88 -8.18 -0.44
CA THR A 62 -32.92 -7.13 0.59
C THR A 62 -31.55 -6.49 0.72
N ASP A 63 -31.46 -5.41 1.50
CA ASP A 63 -30.19 -4.78 1.85
C ASP A 63 -29.22 -5.80 2.44
N ALA A 64 -27.97 -5.76 1.97
CA ALA A 64 -26.91 -6.65 2.38
C ALA A 64 -25.58 -5.91 2.44
N THR A 65 -24.75 -6.25 3.44
CA THR A 65 -23.39 -5.74 3.58
C THR A 65 -22.41 -6.84 3.20
N TYR A 66 -21.51 -6.54 2.26
CA TYR A 66 -20.44 -7.45 1.84
C TYR A 66 -19.09 -6.87 2.24
N TYR A 67 -18.37 -7.59 3.08
CA TYR A 67 -17.02 -7.21 3.52
C TYR A 67 -15.98 -7.78 2.56
N ALA A 68 -14.95 -6.97 2.31
CA ALA A 68 -13.74 -7.44 1.64
C ALA A 68 -13.00 -8.44 2.54
N GLN A 69 -12.26 -9.34 1.90
CA GLN A 69 -11.30 -10.21 2.55
C GLN A 69 -10.12 -9.38 3.06
N LEU A 70 -9.34 -9.95 3.99
CA LEU A 70 -8.07 -9.36 4.38
C LEU A 70 -7.12 -9.32 3.19
N ASP A 71 -6.28 -8.31 3.17
CA ASP A 71 -5.22 -8.20 2.17
C ASP A 71 -4.12 -9.21 2.49
N GLN A 72 -3.53 -9.79 1.45
CA GLN A 72 -2.42 -10.73 1.61
C GLN A 72 -1.14 -10.02 1.17
N VAL A 73 -0.19 -9.89 2.10
CA VAL A 73 1.10 -9.24 1.86
C VAL A 73 2.23 -10.18 2.24
N GLU A 74 3.41 -9.97 1.67
CA GLU A 74 4.60 -10.73 1.99
C GLU A 74 5.42 -9.98 3.07
N ASN A 75 5.83 -10.70 4.12
CA ASN A 75 6.71 -10.15 5.14
C ASN A 75 8.19 -10.28 4.77
N SER A 76 9.08 -9.78 5.63
CA SER A 76 10.54 -9.84 5.41
C SER A 76 11.12 -11.26 5.32
N LEU A 77 10.35 -12.30 5.67
CA LEU A 77 10.72 -13.71 5.60
C LEU A 77 10.11 -14.41 4.38
N SER A 78 9.64 -13.65 3.39
CA SER A 78 8.95 -14.16 2.21
C SER A 78 7.73 -15.04 2.52
N THR A 79 7.05 -14.73 3.63
CA THR A 79 5.85 -15.44 4.06
C THR A 79 4.63 -14.56 3.82
N LEU A 80 3.62 -15.12 3.17
CA LEU A 80 2.33 -14.45 2.99
C LEU A 80 1.56 -14.42 4.30
N ILE A 81 1.19 -13.21 4.72
CA ILE A 81 0.41 -12.94 5.93
C ILE A 81 -0.86 -12.17 5.55
N ASN A 82 -1.92 -12.36 6.34
CA ASN A 82 -3.18 -11.61 6.16
C ASN A 82 -3.17 -10.37 7.05
N VAL A 83 -3.43 -9.20 6.47
CA VAL A 83 -3.49 -7.91 7.17
C VAL A 83 -4.78 -7.16 6.82
N PRO A 84 -5.23 -6.20 7.65
CA PRO A 84 -6.29 -5.28 7.27
C PRO A 84 -5.96 -4.57 5.95
N ASN A 85 -6.97 -4.31 5.12
CA ASN A 85 -6.78 -3.53 3.90
C ASN A 85 -6.35 -2.09 4.22
N TYR A 86 -5.42 -1.56 3.44
CA TYR A 86 -5.03 -0.16 3.42
C TYR A 86 -6.10 0.63 2.67
N ALA A 87 -6.60 1.71 3.29
CA ALA A 87 -7.64 2.58 2.76
C ALA A 87 -7.10 3.98 2.50
#